data_AF-X0SAR3-F1
#
_entry.id   AF-X0SAR3-F1
#
_cell.length_a   1.000
_cell.length_b   1.000
_cell.length_c   1.000
_cell.angle_alpha   90.00
_cell.angle_beta   90.00
_cell.angle_gamma   90.00
#
_symmetry.space_group_name_H-M   'P 1'
#
loop_
_entity.id
_entity.type
_entity.pdbx_description
1 polymer ?
#
loop_
_entity_poly.entity_id
_entity_poly.type
_entity_poly.pdbx_seq_one_letter_code
_entity_poly.pdbx_strand_id
1 'polypeptide(L)'
;ATLTFPPGSALVRLDQRAANVAVNLLEPEAPDSLLRWGVFNAIFEQKEGADARVLEKLARDMLAKDASLKAEFETRLKNDPAFAADAHARLDFFYRRSPWYAKQNVGAYPVVRLDAAALEAARNAP
;
A
#
# COMPACT_ATOMS: atom_id res chain seq x y z
N ALA A 1 -7.72 13.92 -1.41
CA ALA A 1 -7.65 12.91 -0.32
C ALA A 1 -6.78 13.49 0.79
N THR A 2 -7.11 13.25 2.06
CA THR A 2 -6.29 13.69 3.20
C THR A 2 -5.16 12.67 3.41
N LEU A 3 -3.91 13.14 3.46
CA LEU A 3 -2.75 12.31 3.79
C LEU A 3 -2.39 12.52 5.26
N THR A 4 -2.10 11.42 5.97
CA THR A 4 -1.65 11.45 7.36
C THR A 4 -0.23 10.94 7.42
N PHE A 5 0.66 11.67 8.09
CA PHE A 5 2.07 11.31 8.23
C PHE A 5 2.34 10.80 9.65
N PRO A 6 3.09 9.69 9.81
CA PRO A 6 3.42 9.18 11.14
C PRO A 6 4.35 10.16 11.90
N PRO A 7 4.33 10.14 13.24
CA PRO A 7 5.31 10.85 14.06
C PRO A 7 6.74 10.56 13.61
N GLY A 8 7.58 11.60 13.55
CA GLY A 8 8.96 11.51 13.05
C GLY A 8 9.12 11.75 11.54
N SER A 9 8.04 12.00 10.80
CA SER A 9 8.13 12.46 9.41
C SER A 9 8.83 13.83 9.31
N ALA A 10 9.62 14.03 8.25
CA ALA A 10 10.39 15.26 8.05
C ALA A 10 9.88 16.06 6.84
N LEU A 11 9.82 17.39 6.98
CA LEU A 11 9.54 18.29 5.88
C LEU A 11 10.86 18.79 5.27
N VAL A 12 11.13 18.40 4.02
CA VAL A 12 12.31 18.85 3.28
C VAL A 12 11.97 20.10 2.48
N ARG A 13 12.46 21.25 2.95
CA ARG A 13 12.31 22.53 2.25
C ARG A 13 13.22 22.64 1.03
N LEU A 14 12.69 23.21 -0.04
CA LEU A 14 13.40 23.39 -1.32
C LEU A 14 13.86 24.84 -1.56
N ASP A 15 13.64 25.76 -0.64
CA ASP A 15 14.16 27.14 -0.70
C ASP A 15 15.55 27.24 -0.04
N GLN A 16 16.44 26.36 -0.49
CA GLN A 16 17.80 26.20 0.02
C GLN A 16 18.75 25.70 -1.09
N ARG A 17 20.06 25.91 -0.93
CA ARG A 17 21.07 25.69 -1.99
C ARG A 17 21.12 24.26 -2.56
N ALA A 18 20.84 23.26 -1.75
CA ALA A 18 20.81 21.83 -2.09
C ALA A 18 19.43 21.33 -2.56
N ALA A 19 18.51 22.21 -2.97
CA ALA A 19 17.17 21.80 -3.43
C ALA A 19 17.21 20.77 -4.57
N ASN A 20 18.07 21.00 -5.56
CA ASN A 20 18.24 20.07 -6.68
C ASN A 20 18.78 18.71 -6.23
N VAL A 21 19.60 18.67 -5.18
CA VAL A 21 20.10 17.41 -4.61
C VAL A 21 18.95 16.66 -3.92
N ALA A 22 18.16 17.36 -3.11
CA ALA A 22 16.99 16.77 -2.47
C ALA A 22 16.00 16.21 -3.50
N VAL A 23 15.71 16.94 -4.57
CA VAL A 23 14.85 16.47 -5.67
C VAL A 23 15.43 15.24 -6.35
N ASN A 24 16.72 15.23 -6.70
CA ASN A 24 17.35 14.07 -7.34
C ASN A 24 17.36 12.82 -6.45
N LEU A 25 17.54 12.98 -5.15
CA LEU A 25 17.57 11.84 -4.21
C LEU A 25 16.15 11.32 -3.89
N LEU A 26 15.17 12.23 -3.79
CA LEU A 26 13.85 11.90 -3.24
C LEU A 26 12.76 11.66 -4.30
N GLU A 27 12.90 12.15 -5.52
CA GLU A 27 11.95 11.82 -6.60
C GLU A 27 12.20 10.39 -7.12
N PRO A 28 11.20 9.50 -7.13
CA PRO A 28 11.42 8.09 -7.43
C PRO A 28 11.92 7.86 -8.87
N GLU A 29 11.49 8.71 -9.81
CA GLU A 29 11.85 8.62 -11.23
C GLU A 29 13.25 9.14 -11.55
N ALA A 30 13.85 9.96 -10.66
CA ALA A 30 15.16 10.58 -10.87
C ALA A 30 16.26 9.53 -11.05
N PRO A 31 17.30 9.82 -11.86
CA PRO A 31 18.34 8.84 -12.21
C PRO A 31 19.20 8.42 -11.01
N ASP A 32 19.31 9.27 -9.99
CA ASP A 32 20.13 9.06 -8.80
C ASP A 32 19.28 8.97 -7.51
N SER A 33 18.04 8.50 -7.64
CA SER A 33 17.12 8.43 -6.51
C SER A 33 17.52 7.36 -5.50
N LEU A 34 17.21 7.59 -4.23
CA LEU A 34 17.39 6.61 -3.16
C LEU A 34 16.63 5.31 -3.45
N LEU A 35 15.54 5.39 -4.23
CA LEU A 35 14.82 4.23 -4.73
C LEU A 35 15.70 3.37 -5.66
N ARG A 36 16.36 3.99 -6.65
CA ARG A 36 17.25 3.29 -7.59
C ARG A 36 18.49 2.72 -6.90
N TRP A 37 18.95 3.39 -5.85
CA TRP A 37 20.04 2.90 -5.00
C TRP A 37 19.61 1.77 -4.03
N GLY A 38 18.31 1.44 -4.01
CA GLY A 38 17.78 0.33 -3.21
C GLY A 38 17.51 0.65 -1.74
N VAL A 39 17.68 1.91 -1.31
CA VAL A 39 17.44 2.34 0.08
C VAL A 39 15.98 2.09 0.50
N PHE A 40 15.04 2.19 -0.45
CA PHE A 40 13.63 1.96 -0.21
C PHE A 40 13.11 0.58 -0.65
N ASN A 41 13.98 -0.39 -0.94
CA ASN A 41 13.53 -1.73 -1.41
C ASN A 41 12.53 -2.41 -0.46
N ALA A 42 12.64 -2.13 0.84
CA ALA A 42 11.76 -2.67 1.87
C ALA A 42 10.27 -2.32 1.66
N ILE A 43 9.93 -1.29 0.87
CA ILE A 43 8.52 -0.96 0.58
C ILE A 43 7.85 -1.99 -0.33
N PHE A 44 8.63 -2.71 -1.16
CA PHE A 44 8.10 -3.72 -2.08
C PHE A 44 7.88 -5.08 -1.43
N GLU A 45 8.31 -5.24 -0.18
CA GLU A 45 8.21 -6.50 0.54
C GLU A 45 6.84 -6.61 1.21
N GLN A 46 6.14 -7.71 0.92
CA GLN A 46 5.01 -8.12 1.73
C GLN A 46 5.50 -8.50 3.13
N LYS A 47 5.08 -7.75 4.15
CA LYS A 47 5.65 -7.88 5.50
C LYS A 47 5.18 -9.11 6.26
N GLU A 48 3.97 -9.60 6.00
CA GLU A 48 3.49 -10.86 6.57
C GLU A 48 2.69 -11.66 5.54
N GLY A 49 2.94 -12.96 5.50
CA GLY A 49 2.07 -13.96 4.87
C GLY A 49 1.17 -14.58 5.93
N ALA A 50 -0.10 -14.81 5.60
CA ALA A 50 -1.05 -15.41 6.53
C ALA A 50 -1.12 -16.93 6.35
N ASP A 51 -1.10 -17.68 7.45
CA ASP A 51 -1.33 -19.13 7.45
C ASP A 51 -2.71 -19.47 6.85
N ALA A 52 -2.78 -20.56 6.08
CA ALA A 52 -4.00 -20.95 5.38
C ALA A 52 -5.21 -21.13 6.31
N ARG A 53 -5.01 -21.61 7.55
CA ARG A 53 -6.11 -21.78 8.52
C ARG A 53 -6.65 -20.44 9.02
N VAL A 54 -5.77 -19.46 9.22
CA VAL A 54 -6.15 -18.10 9.58
C VAL A 54 -6.94 -17.45 8.42
N LEU A 55 -6.47 -17.63 7.20
CA LEU A 55 -7.15 -17.14 5.99
C LEU A 55 -8.51 -17.81 5.77
N GLU A 56 -8.62 -19.11 6.00
CA GLU A 56 -9.90 -19.80 5.87
C GLU A 56 -10.93 -19.25 6.85
N LYS A 57 -10.55 -19.07 8.13
CA LYS A 57 -11.43 -18.47 9.14
C LYS A 57 -11.83 -17.06 8.74
N LEU A 58 -10.87 -16.24 8.30
CA LEU A 58 -11.13 -14.88 7.82
C LEU A 58 -12.11 -14.87 6.64
N ALA A 59 -11.90 -15.74 5.65
CA ALA A 59 -12.76 -15.84 4.47
C ALA A 59 -14.21 -16.15 4.86
N ARG A 60 -14.42 -17.11 5.77
CA ARG A 60 -15.76 -17.44 6.30
C ARG A 60 -16.40 -16.23 7.00
N ASP A 61 -15.65 -15.55 7.85
CA ASP A 61 -16.11 -14.36 8.56
C ASP A 61 -16.47 -13.21 7.59
N MET A 62 -15.69 -13.01 6.52
CA MET A 62 -15.93 -12.00 5.49
C MET A 62 -17.18 -12.33 4.66
N LEU A 63 -17.33 -13.57 4.20
CA LEU A 63 -18.50 -14.02 3.43
C LEU A 63 -19.81 -13.93 4.22
N ALA A 64 -19.75 -14.13 5.55
CA ALA A 64 -20.92 -14.00 6.42
C ALA A 64 -21.35 -12.54 6.63
N LYS A 65 -20.41 -11.58 6.55
CA LYS A 65 -20.65 -10.16 6.82
C LYS A 65 -20.95 -9.34 5.57
N ASP A 66 -20.49 -9.78 4.40
CA ASP A 66 -20.60 -9.05 3.15
C ASP A 66 -21.21 -9.92 2.03
N ALA A 67 -22.50 -9.70 1.76
CA ALA A 67 -23.23 -10.41 0.73
C ALA A 67 -22.77 -10.04 -0.70
N SER A 68 -22.26 -8.82 -0.91
CA SER A 68 -21.73 -8.39 -2.21
C SER A 68 -20.43 -9.12 -2.51
N LEU A 69 -19.54 -9.20 -1.53
CA LEU A 69 -18.29 -9.96 -1.64
C LEU A 69 -18.55 -11.44 -1.92
N LYS A 70 -19.56 -12.02 -1.26
CA LYS A 70 -19.97 -13.40 -1.52
C LYS A 70 -20.42 -13.60 -2.97
N ALA A 71 -21.25 -12.71 -3.50
CA ALA A 71 -21.70 -12.77 -4.89
C ALA A 71 -20.55 -12.61 -5.90
N GLU A 72 -19.58 -11.73 -5.61
CA GLU A 72 -18.37 -11.56 -6.42
C GLU A 72 -17.54 -12.85 -6.46
N PHE A 73 -17.30 -13.45 -5.29
CA PHE A 73 -16.53 -14.69 -5.16
C PHE A 73 -17.21 -15.86 -5.90
N GLU A 74 -18.52 -16.04 -5.72
CA GLU A 74 -19.28 -17.10 -6.40
C GLU A 74 -19.33 -16.91 -7.92
N THR A 75 -19.47 -15.66 -8.39
CA THR A 75 -19.39 -15.33 -9.82
C THR A 75 -18.04 -15.71 -10.38
N ARG A 76 -16.95 -15.36 -9.68
CA ARG A 76 -15.60 -15.70 -10.12
C ARG A 76 -15.35 -17.21 -10.13
N LEU A 77 -15.83 -17.95 -9.11
CA LEU A 77 -15.76 -19.41 -9.10
C LEU A 77 -16.43 -20.07 -10.31
N LYS A 78 -17.55 -19.49 -10.79
CA LYS A 78 -18.27 -20.04 -11.95
C LYS A 78 -17.57 -19.73 -13.28
N ASN A 79 -16.99 -18.53 -13.38
CA ASN A 79 -16.53 -18.00 -14.66
C ASN A 79 -15.01 -18.18 -14.89
N ASP A 80 -14.25 -18.55 -13.86
CA ASP A 80 -12.80 -18.72 -13.91
C ASP A 80 -12.42 -20.12 -13.36
N PRO A 81 -12.35 -21.16 -14.23
CA PRO A 81 -11.99 -22.51 -13.82
C PRO A 81 -10.59 -22.62 -13.22
N ALA A 82 -9.64 -21.78 -13.66
CA ALA A 82 -8.29 -21.76 -13.11
C ALA A 82 -8.30 -21.27 -11.66
N PHE A 83 -9.05 -20.20 -11.37
CA PHE A 83 -9.28 -19.73 -10.01
C PHE A 83 -10.04 -20.76 -9.16
N ALA A 84 -11.05 -21.42 -9.72
CA ALA A 84 -11.83 -22.42 -8.98
C ALA A 84 -10.97 -23.63 -8.56
N ALA A 85 -10.03 -24.05 -9.42
CA ALA A 85 -9.12 -25.17 -9.17
C ALA A 85 -8.00 -24.83 -8.17
N ASP A 86 -7.69 -23.55 -7.94
CA ASP A 86 -6.58 -23.11 -7.08
C ASP A 86 -7.07 -22.73 -5.67
N ALA A 87 -6.67 -23.52 -4.66
CA ALA A 87 -7.00 -23.23 -3.27
C ALA A 87 -6.28 -21.97 -2.74
N HIS A 88 -5.04 -21.72 -3.16
CA HIS A 88 -4.27 -20.56 -2.74
C HIS A 88 -4.84 -19.28 -3.33
N ALA A 89 -5.19 -19.28 -4.62
CA ALA A 89 -5.81 -18.12 -5.26
C ALA A 89 -7.14 -17.72 -4.59
N ARG A 90 -7.94 -18.72 -4.17
CA ARG A 90 -9.19 -18.47 -3.43
C ARG A 90 -8.95 -17.84 -2.06
N LEU A 91 -7.93 -18.28 -1.31
CA LEU A 91 -7.58 -17.65 -0.03
C LEU A 91 -6.98 -16.25 -0.23
N ASP A 92 -6.13 -16.07 -1.24
CA ASP A 92 -5.51 -14.79 -1.58
C ASP A 92 -6.56 -13.73 -1.98
N PHE A 93 -7.65 -14.13 -2.64
CA PHE A 93 -8.79 -13.26 -2.94
C PHE A 93 -9.34 -12.55 -1.70
N PHE A 94 -9.49 -13.29 -0.59
CA PHE A 94 -9.96 -12.75 0.68
C PHE A 94 -8.86 -11.97 1.39
N TYR A 95 -7.63 -12.48 1.38
CA TYR A 95 -6.48 -11.81 1.99
C TYR A 95 -6.30 -10.40 1.43
N ARG A 96 -6.31 -10.23 0.10
CA ARG A 96 -6.19 -8.92 -0.57
C ARG A 96 -7.30 -7.92 -0.23
N ARG A 97 -8.46 -8.41 0.20
CA ARG A 97 -9.61 -7.59 0.62
C ARG A 97 -9.68 -7.41 2.13
N SER A 98 -8.72 -7.96 2.86
CA SER A 98 -8.65 -7.82 4.31
C SER A 98 -8.05 -6.45 4.68
N PRO A 99 -8.41 -5.91 5.87
CA PRO A 99 -7.77 -4.70 6.40
C PRO A 99 -6.24 -4.84 6.57
N TRP A 100 -5.75 -6.08 6.73
CA TRP A 100 -4.34 -6.39 6.98
C TRP A 100 -3.50 -6.18 5.72
N TYR A 101 -4.00 -6.63 4.57
CA TYR A 101 -3.34 -6.41 3.28
C TYR A 101 -3.22 -4.91 2.97
N ALA A 102 -4.31 -4.16 3.18
CA ALA A 102 -4.29 -2.71 3.00
C ALA A 102 -3.28 -2.03 3.94
N LYS A 103 -3.19 -2.46 5.21
CA LYS A 103 -2.28 -1.89 6.21
C LYS A 103 -0.79 -2.04 5.86
N GLN A 104 -0.42 -3.06 5.08
CA GLN A 104 0.97 -3.29 4.70
C GLN A 104 1.51 -2.22 3.74
N ASN A 105 0.64 -1.48 3.02
CA ASN A 105 1.03 -0.41 2.10
C ASN A 105 2.18 -0.81 1.15
N VAL A 106 2.18 -2.06 0.68
CA VAL A 106 3.23 -2.58 -0.20
C VAL A 106 3.31 -1.73 -1.47
N GLY A 107 4.51 -1.27 -1.79
CA GLY A 107 4.80 -0.38 -2.91
C GLY A 107 4.53 1.11 -2.64
N ALA A 108 4.03 1.49 -1.45
CA ALA A 108 3.83 2.89 -1.12
C ALA A 108 5.18 3.58 -0.93
N TYR A 109 5.46 4.57 -1.78
CA TYR A 109 6.68 5.35 -1.70
C TYR A 109 6.68 6.28 -0.48
N PRO A 110 7.76 6.34 0.33
CA PRO A 110 7.75 7.02 1.62
C PRO A 110 7.97 8.53 1.53
N VAL A 111 8.09 9.08 0.32
CA VAL A 111 8.23 10.52 0.07
C VAL A 111 7.00 11.01 -0.69
N VAL A 112 6.44 12.11 -0.21
CA VAL A 112 5.33 12.80 -0.88
C VAL A 112 5.77 14.21 -1.26
N ARG A 113 5.49 14.60 -2.51
CA ARG A 113 5.65 15.99 -2.94
C ARG A 113 4.43 16.80 -2.53
N LEU A 114 4.65 17.86 -1.78
CA LEU A 114 3.60 18.81 -1.39
C LEU A 114 3.51 19.94 -2.43
N ASP A 115 2.30 20.31 -2.80
CA ASP A 115 2.05 21.59 -3.47
C ASP A 115 2.02 22.73 -2.43
N ALA A 116 1.84 23.96 -2.91
CA ALA A 116 1.81 25.14 -2.04
C ALA A 116 0.70 25.06 -0.99
N ALA A 117 -0.49 24.56 -1.35
CA ALA A 117 -1.61 24.48 -0.43
C ALA A 117 -1.37 23.42 0.66
N ALA A 118 -0.84 22.26 0.28
CA ALA A 118 -0.48 21.18 1.19
C ALA A 118 0.67 21.57 2.13
N LEU A 119 1.64 22.36 1.65
CA LEU A 119 2.70 22.91 2.47
C LEU A 119 2.16 23.87 3.54
N GLU A 120 1.26 24.78 3.17
CA GLU A 120 0.62 25.68 4.14
C GLU A 120 -0.23 24.91 5.16
N ALA A 121 -0.95 23.87 4.73
CA ALA A 121 -1.67 22.99 5.66
C ALA A 121 -0.72 22.29 6.65
N ALA A 122 0.43 21.79 6.18
CA ALA A 122 1.41 21.12 7.02
C ALA A 122 2.08 22.07 8.03
N ARG A 123 2.29 23.34 7.68
CA ARG A 123 2.84 24.37 8.60
C ARG A 123 1.90 24.71 9.75
N ASN A 124 0.61 24.64 9.51
CA ASN A 124 -0.43 25.00 10.47
C ASN A 124 -0.96 23.79 11.25
N ALA A 125 -0.41 22.60 11.01
CA ALA A 125 -0.75 21.41 11.76
C ALA A 125 -0.18 21.50 13.19
N PRO A 126 -0.97 21.14 14.22
CA PRO A 126 -0.58 21.22 15.63
C PRO A 126 0.54 20.26 16.01
#